data_AF-A0A1W2CTZ9-F1
#
_entry.id   AF-A0A1W2CTZ9-F1
#
_cell.length_a   1.000
_cell.length_b   1.000
_cell.length_c   1.000
_cell.angle_alpha   90.00
_cell.angle_beta   90.00
_cell.angle_gamma   90.00
#
_symmetry.space_group_name_H-M   'P 1'
#
loop_
_entity.id
_entity.type
_entity.pdbx_description
1 polymer ?
#
loop_
_entity_poly.entity_id
_entity_poly.type
_entity_poly.pdbx_seq_one_letter_code
_entity_poly.pdbx_strand_id
1 'polypeptide(L)'
;MNVTKDIRYIGVNDHEIDLFEGMYIVPEGMAYNSYVIMDEKVAVMDTADRHFVQEWMGNLDAALEGRKPDYLIVQHMEPDHSSGIDAFMKAYPEAKVVATAKAFTMMKNFTGTDYSARGIVAKEGDKLELGSHTLNFVTAPMVHWPEVMFTYDSSDKVLFSADAFGKFGALDAEDEEGWACEARRYYFGIVGKYGAQVQAVLKKAATLDIQIICPLHGPVLNENLGYYLDLYNTWSSYGVETEGVAVFYTSVYGHTKEAAEYLAQKLQELGCPKVAVSDLARDDMAEAVEDAFRYGKIVLATTTYNADIFPFMKEFIEHLTERNFQNRKIGFIENGSWAPTAAKVMKGMLEGCKNTAFAETEVKILSAMTEENKAQIEQLAREML
;
A
#
# COMPACT_ATOMS: atom_id res chain seq x y z
N MET A 1 15.18 1.32 19.95
CA MET A 1 13.87 1.66 20.54
C MET A 1 13.25 0.39 21.11
N ASN A 2 12.60 0.44 22.28
CA ASN A 2 11.90 -0.72 22.84
C ASN A 2 10.43 -0.65 22.43
N VAL A 3 9.89 -1.74 21.87
CA VAL A 3 8.46 -1.86 21.55
C VAL A 3 7.70 -2.25 22.82
N THR A 4 8.22 -3.24 23.53
CA THR A 4 7.76 -3.66 24.85
C THR A 4 8.97 -3.85 25.76
N LYS A 5 8.80 -4.52 26.91
CA LYS A 5 9.91 -4.86 27.80
C LYS A 5 10.92 -5.80 27.12
N ASP A 6 10.42 -6.79 26.39
CA ASP A 6 11.21 -7.90 25.87
C ASP A 6 11.33 -7.87 24.33
N ILE A 7 10.57 -7.00 23.64
CA ILE A 7 10.64 -6.80 22.20
C ILE A 7 11.36 -5.48 21.87
N ARG A 8 12.45 -5.57 21.09
CA ARG A 8 13.32 -4.45 20.72
C ARG A 8 13.31 -4.23 19.20
N TYR A 9 13.30 -2.97 18.77
CA TYR A 9 13.48 -2.58 17.37
C TYR A 9 14.96 -2.57 16.99
N ILE A 10 15.30 -3.21 15.87
CA ILE A 10 16.65 -3.32 15.30
C ILE A 10 16.70 -3.01 13.80
N GLY A 11 15.63 -2.44 13.24
CA GLY A 11 15.58 -2.02 11.83
C GLY A 11 16.45 -0.79 11.53
N VAL A 12 16.28 -0.26 10.32
CA VAL A 12 17.10 0.83 9.76
C VAL A 12 16.24 1.81 8.96
N ASN A 13 16.74 3.04 8.78
CA ASN A 13 16.15 4.04 7.89
C ASN A 13 17.03 4.23 6.66
N ASP A 14 16.40 4.25 5.49
CA ASP A 14 16.99 4.51 4.20
C ASP A 14 16.59 5.91 3.73
N HIS A 15 17.53 6.84 3.83
CA HIS A 15 17.35 8.22 3.36
C HIS A 15 17.92 8.46 1.96
N GLU A 16 18.59 7.45 1.39
CA GLU A 16 19.25 7.59 0.08
C GLU A 16 18.36 7.09 -1.06
N ILE A 17 17.32 6.31 -0.75
CA ILE A 17 16.36 5.83 -1.73
C ILE A 17 15.54 6.96 -2.34
N ASP A 18 15.53 7.03 -3.67
CA ASP A 18 14.71 7.95 -4.45
C ASP A 18 13.42 7.27 -4.97
N LEU A 19 13.51 5.97 -5.30
CA LEU A 19 12.42 5.16 -5.81
C LEU A 19 12.31 3.81 -5.06
N PHE A 20 11.22 3.62 -4.31
CA PHE A 20 10.86 2.32 -3.74
C PHE A 20 10.30 1.39 -4.83
N GLU A 21 10.73 0.13 -4.83
CA GLU A 21 10.52 -0.86 -5.92
C GLU A 21 10.92 -0.35 -7.32
N GLY A 22 11.73 0.70 -7.40
CA GLY A 22 12.07 1.37 -8.66
C GLY A 22 10.91 2.12 -9.32
N MET A 23 9.82 2.41 -8.59
CA MET A 23 8.61 3.04 -9.13
C MET A 23 8.03 4.15 -8.24
N TYR A 24 8.00 3.98 -6.92
CA TYR A 24 7.34 4.93 -6.01
C TYR A 24 8.32 5.99 -5.50
N ILE A 25 8.01 7.26 -5.76
CA ILE A 25 8.83 8.38 -5.28
C ILE A 25 8.65 8.48 -3.76
N VAL A 26 9.75 8.39 -3.01
CA VAL A 26 9.75 8.35 -1.54
C VAL A 26 10.67 9.44 -0.99
N PRO A 27 10.25 10.73 -1.03
CA PRO A 27 11.13 11.85 -0.67
C PRO A 27 11.58 11.83 0.79
N GLU A 28 10.76 11.24 1.66
CA GLU A 28 11.04 11.06 3.09
C GLU A 28 11.75 9.73 3.40
N GLY A 29 12.25 9.03 2.37
CA GLY A 29 12.96 7.76 2.50
C GLY A 29 12.06 6.57 2.82
N MET A 30 12.65 5.51 3.33
CA MET A 30 11.98 4.27 3.74
C MET A 30 12.50 3.74 5.07
N ALA A 31 11.65 3.06 5.82
CA ALA A 31 12.07 2.25 6.96
C ALA A 31 12.05 0.77 6.58
N TYR A 32 13.11 0.03 6.92
CA TYR A 32 13.13 -1.44 6.87
C TYR A 32 13.15 -1.96 8.31
N ASN A 33 11.96 -2.29 8.81
CA ASN A 33 11.78 -2.66 10.19
C ASN A 33 12.19 -4.11 10.43
N SER A 34 12.89 -4.33 11.54
CA SER A 34 13.20 -5.66 12.06
C SER A 34 13.19 -5.60 13.58
N TYR A 35 12.89 -6.73 14.22
CA TYR A 35 12.69 -6.80 15.66
C TYR A 35 13.41 -8.01 16.27
N VAL A 36 13.78 -7.92 17.54
CA VAL A 36 14.29 -9.05 18.32
C VAL A 36 13.45 -9.23 19.58
N ILE A 37 13.06 -10.48 19.85
CA ILE A 37 12.29 -10.89 21.04
C ILE A 37 13.27 -11.58 21.99
N MET A 38 13.45 -10.99 23.16
CA MET A 38 14.40 -11.41 24.18
C MET A 38 13.70 -12.25 25.25
N ASP A 39 13.76 -13.56 25.11
CA ASP A 39 13.14 -14.52 26.04
C ASP A 39 14.13 -15.65 26.39
N GLU A 40 13.73 -16.78 26.96
CA GLU A 40 14.63 -17.93 27.17
C GLU A 40 15.32 -18.34 25.86
N LYS A 41 14.57 -18.38 24.76
CA LYS A 41 15.05 -18.47 23.39
C LYS A 41 14.86 -17.14 22.66
N VAL A 42 15.88 -16.70 21.94
CA VAL A 42 15.85 -15.41 21.23
C VAL A 42 15.36 -15.60 19.80
N ALA A 43 14.37 -14.81 19.40
CA ALA A 43 13.85 -14.81 18.03
C ALA A 43 14.08 -13.46 17.36
N VAL A 44 14.59 -13.48 16.13
CA VAL A 44 14.76 -12.30 15.27
C VAL A 44 13.70 -12.33 14.18
N MET A 45 13.04 -11.21 13.95
CA MET A 45 11.94 -11.03 13.01
C MET A 45 12.45 -10.32 11.75
N ASP A 46 12.46 -11.05 10.63
CA ASP A 46 12.93 -10.62 9.32
C ASP A 46 14.34 -10.00 9.36
N THR A 47 14.80 -9.49 8.23
CA THR A 47 16.11 -8.82 8.09
C THR A 47 15.89 -7.44 7.46
N ALA A 48 16.85 -6.95 6.68
CA ALA A 48 16.79 -5.64 6.04
C ALA A 48 17.33 -5.72 4.61
N ASP A 49 17.18 -4.62 3.89
CA ASP A 49 17.71 -4.44 2.54
C ASP A 49 19.23 -4.66 2.51
N ARG A 50 19.72 -5.15 1.37
CA ARG A 50 21.13 -5.48 1.15
C ARG A 50 22.10 -4.34 1.50
N HIS A 51 21.70 -3.08 1.30
CA HIS A 51 22.56 -1.92 1.57
C HIS A 51 22.74 -1.70 3.08
N PHE A 52 21.77 -2.15 3.89
CA PHE A 52 21.72 -1.92 5.33
C PHE A 52 22.03 -3.15 6.18
N VAL A 53 22.36 -4.30 5.58
CA VAL A 53 22.66 -5.55 6.31
C VAL A 53 23.74 -5.37 7.37
N GLN A 54 24.78 -4.57 7.13
CA GLN A 54 25.82 -4.33 8.13
C GLN A 54 25.32 -3.53 9.32
N GLU A 55 24.53 -2.48 9.07
CA GLU A 55 23.95 -1.66 10.13
C GLU A 55 22.93 -2.47 10.94
N TRP A 56 22.03 -3.19 10.27
CA TRP A 56 21.07 -4.09 10.89
C TRP A 56 21.75 -5.16 11.77
N MET A 57 22.82 -5.81 11.29
CA MET A 57 23.60 -6.76 12.10
C MET A 57 24.26 -6.09 13.33
N GLY A 58 24.69 -4.83 13.21
CA GLY A 58 25.21 -4.05 14.32
C GLY A 58 24.12 -3.73 15.37
N ASN A 59 22.93 -3.34 14.91
CA ASN A 59 21.77 -3.11 15.78
C ASN A 59 21.35 -4.40 16.50
N LEU A 60 21.38 -5.53 15.79
CA LEU A 60 21.13 -6.85 16.38
C LEU A 60 22.17 -7.20 17.45
N ASP A 61 23.47 -7.07 17.17
CA ASP A 61 24.53 -7.38 18.14
C ASP A 61 24.40 -6.55 19.42
N ALA A 62 24.15 -5.24 19.27
CA ALA A 62 23.89 -4.34 20.38
C ALA A 62 22.66 -4.77 21.20
N ALA A 63 21.57 -5.17 20.53
CA ALA A 63 20.34 -5.61 21.19
C ALA A 63 20.48 -7.00 21.86
N LEU A 64 21.39 -7.85 21.40
CA LEU A 64 21.61 -9.18 21.97
C LEU A 64 22.39 -9.17 23.28
N GLU A 65 23.21 -8.13 23.53
CA GLU A 65 24.05 -8.01 24.73
C GLU A 65 24.88 -9.29 25.02
N GLY A 66 25.41 -9.91 23.96
CA GLY A 66 26.21 -11.14 24.04
C GLY A 66 25.41 -12.45 24.06
N ARG A 67 24.07 -12.40 24.02
CA ARG A 67 23.23 -13.58 23.78
C ARG A 67 23.30 -14.00 22.31
N LYS A 68 22.84 -15.23 22.02
CA LYS A 68 22.78 -15.76 20.65
C LYS A 68 21.32 -15.97 20.24
N PRO A 69 20.93 -15.60 19.01
CA PRO A 69 19.63 -15.96 18.45
C PRO A 69 19.44 -17.47 18.33
N ASP A 70 18.25 -17.95 18.65
CA ASP A 70 17.80 -19.32 18.41
C ASP A 70 17.03 -19.41 17.10
N TYR A 71 16.30 -18.36 16.72
CA TYR A 71 15.43 -18.33 15.56
C TYR A 71 15.59 -17.07 14.72
N LEU A 72 15.52 -17.25 13.40
CA LEU A 72 15.17 -16.20 12.43
C LEU A 72 13.80 -16.51 11.87
N ILE A 73 12.80 -15.71 12.20
CA ILE A 73 11.46 -15.79 11.66
C ILE A 73 11.43 -14.97 10.36
N VAL A 74 11.15 -15.61 9.23
CA VAL A 74 11.07 -14.96 7.91
C VAL A 74 9.62 -14.95 7.47
N GLN A 75 8.99 -13.79 7.60
CA GLN A 75 7.60 -13.54 7.28
C GLN A 75 7.39 -13.26 5.81
N HIS A 76 8.38 -12.62 5.17
CA HIS A 76 8.32 -12.20 3.78
C HIS A 76 9.70 -12.33 3.10
N MET A 77 9.71 -12.78 1.84
CA MET A 77 10.92 -13.03 1.06
C MET A 77 11.29 -11.90 0.10
N GLU A 78 10.63 -10.75 0.15
CA GLU A 78 11.06 -9.61 -0.66
C GLU A 78 12.45 -9.13 -0.21
N PRO A 79 13.36 -8.75 -1.13
CA PRO A 79 14.76 -8.52 -0.78
C PRO A 79 15.03 -7.39 0.21
N ASP A 80 14.16 -6.39 0.29
CA ASP A 80 14.21 -5.30 1.26
C ASP A 80 14.02 -5.76 2.73
N HIS A 81 13.52 -6.99 2.93
CA HIS A 81 13.38 -7.61 4.26
C HIS A 81 14.16 -8.92 4.40
N SER A 82 14.67 -9.49 3.32
CA SER A 82 15.24 -10.84 3.32
C SER A 82 16.71 -10.92 2.89
N SER A 83 17.32 -9.81 2.43
CA SER A 83 18.71 -9.81 1.95
C SER A 83 19.75 -10.12 3.04
N GLY A 84 19.40 -9.96 4.32
CA GLY A 84 20.27 -10.26 5.46
C GLY A 84 20.34 -11.73 5.86
N ILE A 85 19.50 -12.61 5.30
CA ILE A 85 19.36 -14.02 5.74
C ILE A 85 20.71 -14.76 5.72
N ASP A 86 21.46 -14.68 4.62
CA ASP A 86 22.75 -15.39 4.51
C ASP A 86 23.79 -14.88 5.51
N ALA A 87 23.85 -13.56 5.73
CA ALA A 87 24.75 -12.96 6.69
C ALA A 87 24.42 -13.41 8.12
N PHE A 88 23.13 -13.42 8.47
CA PHE A 88 22.64 -13.90 9.76
C PHE A 88 22.96 -15.39 9.97
N MET A 89 22.61 -16.25 9.01
CA MET A 89 22.78 -17.69 9.13
C MET A 89 24.26 -18.13 9.15
N LYS A 90 25.16 -17.29 8.62
CA LYS A 90 26.61 -17.46 8.73
C LYS A 90 27.14 -17.03 10.10
N ALA A 91 26.63 -15.93 10.66
CA ALA A 91 27.02 -15.43 11.98
C ALA A 91 26.52 -16.33 13.12
N TYR A 92 25.31 -16.87 12.96
CA TYR A 92 24.63 -17.70 13.96
C TYR A 92 24.34 -19.10 13.42
N PRO A 93 25.36 -19.97 13.29
CA PRO A 93 25.21 -21.27 12.62
C PRO A 93 24.26 -22.25 13.33
N GLU A 94 24.02 -22.04 14.64
CA GLU A 94 23.11 -22.83 15.48
C GLU A 94 21.64 -22.36 15.39
N ALA A 95 21.39 -21.17 14.84
CA ALA A 95 20.03 -20.64 14.72
C ALA A 95 19.23 -21.44 13.68
N LYS A 96 17.91 -21.50 13.89
CA LYS A 96 16.95 -22.12 12.96
C LYS A 96 16.18 -21.05 12.21
N VAL A 97 15.88 -21.32 10.94
CA VAL A 97 14.97 -20.47 10.14
C VAL A 97 13.54 -20.95 10.36
N VAL A 98 12.60 -20.04 10.59
CA VAL A 98 11.17 -20.36 10.69
C VAL A 98 10.44 -19.58 9.60
N ALA A 99 9.83 -20.30 8.67
CA ALA A 99 9.19 -19.68 7.50
C ALA A 99 8.15 -20.63 6.89
N THR A 100 7.31 -20.13 5.99
CA THR A 100 6.40 -21.00 5.24
C THR A 100 7.16 -21.90 4.26
N ALA A 101 6.55 -23.02 3.83
CA ALA A 101 7.15 -23.91 2.84
C ALA A 101 7.47 -23.19 1.51
N LYS A 102 6.65 -22.20 1.15
CA LYS A 102 6.87 -21.38 -0.06
C LYS A 102 8.03 -20.41 0.15
N ALA A 103 8.14 -19.81 1.33
CA ALA A 103 9.27 -18.94 1.68
C ALA A 103 10.60 -19.70 1.59
N PHE A 104 10.70 -20.94 2.08
CA PHE A 104 11.92 -21.75 1.90
C PHE A 104 12.28 -21.99 0.44
N THR A 105 11.27 -22.19 -0.43
CA THR A 105 11.51 -22.37 -1.86
C THR A 105 12.07 -21.08 -2.48
N MET A 106 11.48 -19.92 -2.13
CA MET A 106 11.93 -18.62 -2.62
C MET A 106 13.28 -18.22 -2.06
N MET A 107 13.52 -18.47 -0.78
CA MET A 107 14.80 -18.28 -0.10
C MET A 107 15.93 -18.99 -0.85
N LYS A 108 15.75 -20.27 -1.18
CA LYS A 108 16.72 -21.01 -1.99
C LYS A 108 16.96 -20.39 -3.36
N ASN A 109 15.92 -19.83 -3.99
CA ASN A 109 16.05 -19.18 -5.29
C ASN A 109 16.81 -17.85 -5.21
N PHE A 110 16.59 -17.05 -4.16
CA PHE A 110 17.27 -15.78 -3.95
C PHE A 110 18.72 -15.95 -3.46
N THR A 111 18.96 -16.85 -2.50
CA THR A 111 20.27 -17.00 -1.86
C THR A 111 21.14 -18.09 -2.49
N GLY A 112 20.55 -19.01 -3.26
CA GLY A 112 21.21 -20.23 -3.72
C GLY A 112 21.45 -21.28 -2.62
N THR A 113 21.08 -20.99 -1.37
CA THR A 113 21.34 -21.85 -0.21
C THR A 113 20.06 -22.50 0.30
N ASP A 114 20.10 -23.81 0.51
CA ASP A 114 18.97 -24.57 1.03
C ASP A 114 19.00 -24.64 2.56
N TYR A 115 18.24 -23.76 3.21
CA TYR A 115 18.14 -23.72 4.68
C TYR A 115 17.10 -24.68 5.26
N SER A 116 16.41 -25.49 4.44
CA SER A 116 15.33 -26.38 4.91
C SER A 116 15.78 -27.39 5.96
N ALA A 117 17.04 -27.87 5.90
CA ALA A 117 17.61 -28.79 6.88
C ALA A 117 17.78 -28.16 8.28
N ARG A 118 17.85 -26.82 8.36
CA ARG A 118 17.86 -26.03 9.59
C ARG A 118 16.56 -25.22 9.75
N GLY A 119 15.51 -25.64 9.03
CA GLY A 119 14.25 -24.94 8.94
C GLY A 119 13.16 -25.54 9.81
N ILE A 120 12.26 -24.69 10.29
CA ILE A 120 10.96 -25.05 10.83
C ILE A 120 9.91 -24.49 9.86
N VAL A 121 9.13 -25.39 9.26
CA VAL A 121 8.07 -24.98 8.33
C VAL A 121 6.84 -24.56 9.15
N ALA A 122 6.57 -23.25 9.18
CA ALA A 122 5.40 -22.68 9.82
C ALA A 122 4.14 -22.84 8.95
N LYS A 123 3.04 -23.22 9.57
CA LYS A 123 1.70 -23.29 8.98
C LYS A 123 0.71 -22.47 9.80
N GLU A 124 -0.47 -22.23 9.21
CA GLU A 124 -1.59 -21.60 9.90
C GLU A 124 -1.88 -22.27 11.25
N GLY A 125 -1.86 -21.48 12.32
CA GLY A 125 -2.17 -21.93 13.68
C GLY A 125 -1.05 -22.67 14.40
N ASP A 126 0.10 -22.90 13.75
CA ASP A 126 1.29 -23.42 14.43
C ASP A 126 1.78 -22.41 15.47
N LYS A 127 2.47 -22.94 16.49
CA LYS A 127 3.01 -22.15 17.59
C LYS A 127 4.49 -22.41 17.79
N LEU A 128 5.20 -21.39 18.25
CA LEU A 128 6.60 -21.47 18.66
C LEU A 128 6.77 -20.84 20.05
N GLU A 129 7.10 -21.68 21.03
CA GLU A 129 7.38 -21.26 22.40
C GLU A 129 8.84 -20.83 22.55
N LEU A 130 9.03 -19.57 22.98
CA LEU A 130 10.33 -18.98 23.27
C LEU A 130 10.69 -19.02 24.76
N GLY A 131 9.73 -19.32 25.63
CA GLY A 131 9.86 -19.23 27.08
C GLY A 131 8.57 -18.62 27.66
N SER A 132 8.65 -17.37 28.08
CA SER A 132 7.48 -16.56 28.46
C SER A 132 6.63 -16.11 27.27
N HIS A 133 7.23 -16.02 26.07
CA HIS A 133 6.60 -15.63 24.82
C HIS A 133 6.15 -16.86 24.00
N THR A 134 4.98 -16.75 23.37
CA THR A 134 4.48 -17.74 22.40
C THR A 134 4.09 -17.05 21.10
N LEU A 135 4.79 -17.40 20.02
CA LEU A 135 4.50 -16.92 18.69
C LEU A 135 3.46 -17.82 18.01
N ASN A 136 2.45 -17.23 17.39
CA ASN A 136 1.36 -17.90 16.69
C ASN A 136 1.41 -17.47 15.22
N PHE A 137 1.51 -18.42 14.28
CA PHE A 137 1.67 -18.10 12.86
C PHE A 137 0.33 -18.01 12.14
N VAL A 138 0.13 -16.92 11.40
CA VAL A 138 -1.09 -16.65 10.63
C VAL A 138 -0.71 -16.47 9.16
N THR A 139 -1.14 -17.38 8.29
CA THR A 139 -0.83 -17.28 6.86
C THR A 139 -1.58 -16.11 6.22
N ALA A 140 -0.87 -15.32 5.43
CA ALA A 140 -1.41 -14.14 4.73
C ALA A 140 -1.03 -14.15 3.24
N PRO A 141 -1.38 -15.22 2.49
CA PRO A 141 -0.95 -15.36 1.10
C PRO A 141 -1.55 -14.26 0.22
N MET A 142 -0.71 -13.70 -0.65
CA MET A 142 -1.01 -12.56 -1.52
C MET A 142 -1.28 -11.25 -0.75
N VAL A 143 -0.70 -11.10 0.44
CA VAL A 143 -0.70 -9.83 1.20
C VAL A 143 0.76 -9.39 1.43
N HIS A 144 1.53 -9.02 0.40
CA HIS A 144 1.18 -8.99 -1.03
C HIS A 144 1.76 -10.17 -1.82
N TRP A 145 2.75 -10.89 -1.29
CA TRP A 145 3.36 -12.06 -1.92
C TRP A 145 2.77 -13.40 -1.46
N PRO A 146 2.94 -14.48 -2.25
CA PRO A 146 2.25 -15.74 -2.00
C PRO A 146 2.74 -16.53 -0.77
N GLU A 147 3.93 -16.24 -0.24
CA GLU A 147 4.55 -16.90 0.92
C GLU A 147 4.29 -16.19 2.24
N VAL A 148 3.75 -14.98 2.20
CA VAL A 148 3.65 -14.09 3.36
C VAL A 148 2.88 -14.77 4.51
N MET A 149 3.41 -14.58 5.71
CA MET A 149 2.75 -14.90 6.97
C MET A 149 2.91 -13.76 7.96
N PHE A 150 1.95 -13.61 8.87
CA PHE A 150 2.07 -12.77 10.05
C PHE A 150 2.45 -13.64 11.25
N THR A 151 3.05 -13.00 12.25
CA THR A 151 3.43 -13.64 13.51
C THR A 151 2.79 -12.87 14.66
N TYR A 152 2.00 -13.55 15.48
CA TYR A 152 1.37 -12.94 16.64
C TYR A 152 1.98 -13.47 17.94
N ASP A 153 2.60 -12.59 18.71
CA ASP A 153 2.98 -12.88 20.08
C ASP A 153 1.77 -12.71 21.01
N SER A 154 1.25 -13.82 21.53
CA SER A 154 0.08 -13.81 22.41
C SER A 154 0.35 -13.26 23.81
N SER A 155 1.61 -13.03 24.16
CA SER A 155 2.06 -12.69 25.51
C SER A 155 2.04 -11.18 25.68
N ASP A 156 2.69 -10.47 24.76
CA ASP A 156 2.67 -9.01 24.69
C ASP A 156 1.58 -8.45 23.75
N LYS A 157 0.81 -9.34 23.10
CA LYS A 157 -0.28 -8.97 22.19
C LYS A 157 0.18 -8.16 20.98
N VAL A 158 1.35 -8.52 20.45
CA VAL A 158 2.00 -7.86 19.31
C VAL A 158 1.78 -8.67 18.03
N LEU A 159 1.27 -8.02 16.99
CA LEU A 159 1.19 -8.58 15.64
C LEU A 159 2.33 -8.05 14.79
N PHE A 160 3.26 -8.91 14.39
CA PHE A 160 4.20 -8.64 13.31
C PHE A 160 3.48 -8.93 11.98
N SER A 161 3.24 -7.90 11.18
CA SER A 161 2.25 -7.93 10.10
C SER A 161 2.85 -7.99 8.69
N ALA A 162 4.14 -8.34 8.57
CA ALA A 162 4.89 -8.17 7.34
C ALA A 162 4.65 -6.75 6.77
N ASP A 163 4.41 -6.61 5.47
CA ASP A 163 4.14 -5.31 4.84
C ASP A 163 2.77 -4.71 5.18
N ALA A 164 1.84 -5.52 5.66
CA ALA A 164 0.53 -5.00 6.01
C ALA A 164 0.66 -3.99 7.15
N PHE A 165 -0.11 -2.91 7.04
CA PHE A 165 -0.12 -1.73 7.91
C PHE A 165 1.12 -0.83 7.78
N GLY A 166 1.98 -1.08 6.80
CA GLY A 166 3.10 -0.21 6.48
C GLY A 166 2.67 1.12 5.82
N LYS A 167 3.64 2.04 5.75
CA LYS A 167 3.57 3.27 4.97
C LYS A 167 4.93 3.59 4.37
N PHE A 168 4.96 4.44 3.34
CA PHE A 168 6.21 5.04 2.88
C PHE A 168 6.74 6.08 3.90
N GLY A 169 8.05 6.33 3.86
CA GLY A 169 8.75 7.26 4.76
C GLY A 169 9.64 6.57 5.79
N ALA A 170 10.78 7.18 6.09
CA ALA A 170 11.64 6.82 7.21
C ALA A 170 10.95 7.13 8.56
N LEU A 171 11.37 6.43 9.63
CA LEU A 171 10.74 6.58 10.96
C LEU A 171 10.96 7.93 11.64
N ASP A 172 12.03 8.62 11.28
CA ASP A 172 12.46 9.91 11.83
C ASP A 172 12.15 11.09 10.91
N ALA A 173 11.47 10.85 9.77
CA ALA A 173 10.92 11.89 8.94
C ALA A 173 9.73 12.58 9.64
N GLU A 174 9.56 13.88 9.40
CA GLU A 174 8.39 14.61 9.88
C GLU A 174 7.15 14.18 9.09
N ASP A 175 6.06 13.85 9.78
CA ASP A 175 4.80 13.43 9.17
C ASP A 175 3.64 14.25 9.75
N GLU A 176 3.42 15.44 9.19
CA GLU A 176 2.36 16.36 9.63
C GLU A 176 0.95 15.84 9.29
N GLU A 177 0.81 15.03 8.25
CA GLU A 177 -0.47 14.45 7.80
C GLU A 177 -0.84 13.17 8.56
N GLY A 178 0.15 12.60 9.24
CA GLY A 178 0.03 11.37 10.00
C GLY A 178 -0.03 10.13 9.09
N TRP A 179 -0.18 8.97 9.74
CA TRP A 179 0.02 7.67 9.10
C TRP A 179 -0.79 7.44 7.81
N ALA A 180 -2.04 7.92 7.74
CA ALA A 180 -2.99 7.44 6.74
C ALA A 180 -2.73 7.93 5.31
N CYS A 181 -2.00 9.03 5.10
CA CYS A 181 -1.71 9.51 3.75
C CYS A 181 -0.76 8.54 3.05
N GLU A 182 0.48 8.43 3.51
CA GLU A 182 1.45 7.49 2.93
C GLU A 182 1.08 6.02 3.14
N ALA A 183 0.30 5.66 4.17
CA ALA A 183 -0.18 4.28 4.33
C ALA A 183 -1.20 3.89 3.25
N ARG A 184 -2.04 4.83 2.81
CA ARG A 184 -2.97 4.58 1.72
C ARG A 184 -2.22 4.47 0.39
N ARG A 185 -1.21 5.32 0.17
CA ARG A 185 -0.36 5.32 -1.02
C ARG A 185 0.42 4.01 -1.11
N TYR A 186 0.97 3.58 0.02
CA TYR A 186 1.58 2.28 0.21
C TYR A 186 0.60 1.13 -0.05
N TYR A 187 -0.59 1.15 0.58
CA TYR A 187 -1.59 0.09 0.43
C TYR A 187 -2.01 -0.08 -1.03
N PHE A 188 -2.40 1.00 -1.71
CA PHE A 188 -2.83 0.90 -3.10
C PHE A 188 -1.67 0.67 -4.06
N GLY A 189 -0.47 1.18 -3.77
CA GLY A 189 0.74 0.85 -4.52
C GLY A 189 1.04 -0.66 -4.49
N ILE A 190 1.11 -1.24 -3.29
CA ILE A 190 1.66 -2.58 -3.07
C ILE A 190 0.58 -3.68 -3.03
N VAL A 191 -0.44 -3.51 -2.19
CA VAL A 191 -1.38 -4.58 -1.83
C VAL A 191 -2.76 -4.44 -2.51
N GLY A 192 -3.10 -3.26 -3.04
CA GLY A 192 -4.47 -2.86 -3.39
C GLY A 192 -5.24 -3.81 -4.33
N LYS A 193 -4.52 -4.60 -5.12
CA LYS A 193 -5.10 -5.67 -5.96
C LYS A 193 -5.75 -6.81 -5.18
N TYR A 194 -5.25 -7.10 -3.97
CA TYR A 194 -5.55 -8.31 -3.19
C TYR A 194 -6.53 -8.05 -2.05
N GLY A 195 -7.50 -7.13 -2.23
CA GLY A 195 -8.46 -6.76 -1.19
C GLY A 195 -9.21 -7.95 -0.58
N ALA A 196 -9.58 -8.96 -1.38
CA ALA A 196 -10.24 -10.17 -0.87
C ALA A 196 -9.35 -11.00 0.07
N GLN A 197 -8.06 -11.07 -0.21
CA GLN A 197 -7.07 -11.77 0.61
C GLN A 197 -6.80 -10.99 1.90
N VAL A 198 -6.70 -9.66 1.82
CA VAL A 198 -6.62 -8.80 3.00
C VAL A 198 -7.84 -8.99 3.90
N GLN A 199 -9.05 -8.96 3.35
CA GLN A 199 -10.29 -9.22 4.10
C GLN A 199 -10.29 -10.61 4.79
N ALA A 200 -9.78 -11.64 4.11
CA ALA A 200 -9.66 -12.97 4.69
C ALA A 200 -8.67 -12.99 5.87
N VAL A 201 -7.56 -12.26 5.78
CA VAL A 201 -6.56 -12.17 6.85
C VAL A 201 -7.06 -11.32 8.02
N LEU A 202 -7.72 -10.18 7.76
CA LEU A 202 -8.35 -9.36 8.80
C LEU A 202 -9.37 -10.17 9.61
N LYS A 203 -10.14 -11.05 8.96
CA LYS A 203 -11.06 -11.96 9.66
C LYS A 203 -10.35 -12.95 10.58
N LYS A 204 -9.16 -13.45 10.22
CA LYS A 204 -8.35 -14.29 11.10
C LYS A 204 -7.80 -13.47 12.27
N ALA A 205 -7.22 -12.30 11.96
CA ALA A 205 -6.64 -11.39 12.94
C ALA A 205 -7.66 -10.89 13.98
N ALA A 206 -8.94 -10.74 13.60
CA ALA A 206 -10.02 -10.36 14.51
C ALA A 206 -10.27 -11.36 15.66
N THR A 207 -9.71 -12.58 15.59
CA THR A 207 -9.79 -13.57 16.67
C THR A 207 -8.64 -13.44 17.69
N LEU A 208 -7.67 -12.57 17.41
CA LEU A 208 -6.51 -12.31 18.25
C LEU A 208 -6.75 -11.05 19.10
N ASP A 209 -6.21 -11.03 20.31
CA ASP A 209 -6.23 -9.84 21.17
C ASP A 209 -5.00 -8.99 20.85
N ILE A 210 -5.08 -8.18 19.79
CA ILE A 210 -3.96 -7.36 19.31
C ILE A 210 -3.97 -6.00 20.02
N GLN A 211 -2.82 -5.58 20.52
CA GLN A 211 -2.60 -4.28 21.16
C GLN A 211 -1.52 -3.44 20.47
N ILE A 212 -0.64 -4.07 19.69
CA ILE A 212 0.42 -3.40 18.92
C ILE A 212 0.55 -4.09 17.56
N ILE A 213 0.69 -3.31 16.49
CA ILE A 213 1.02 -3.81 15.14
C ILE A 213 2.42 -3.30 14.77
N CYS A 214 3.27 -4.23 14.34
CA CYS A 214 4.65 -4.00 13.91
C CYS A 214 4.78 -4.37 12.43
N PRO A 215 4.56 -3.41 11.51
CA PRO A 215 4.77 -3.61 10.08
C PRO A 215 6.27 -3.65 9.73
N LEU A 216 6.59 -4.11 8.53
CA LEU A 216 7.96 -4.10 7.98
C LEU A 216 8.40 -2.72 7.46
N HIS A 217 7.47 -1.79 7.29
CA HIS A 217 7.76 -0.39 6.96
C HIS A 217 6.91 0.58 7.79
N GLY A 218 7.41 1.79 8.03
CA GLY A 218 6.69 2.80 8.78
C GLY A 218 6.58 2.51 10.28
N PRO A 219 5.82 3.31 11.05
CA PRO A 219 5.85 3.30 12.50
C PRO A 219 5.18 2.06 13.10
N VAL A 220 5.56 1.75 14.35
CA VAL A 220 4.81 0.82 15.20
C VAL A 220 3.47 1.45 15.55
N LEU A 221 2.38 0.70 15.37
CA LEU A 221 1.01 1.18 15.56
C LEU A 221 0.44 0.67 16.89
N ASN A 222 0.21 1.57 17.84
CA ASN A 222 -0.35 1.24 19.15
C ASN A 222 -1.31 2.29 19.72
N GLU A 223 -1.41 3.47 19.11
CA GLU A 223 -2.17 4.59 19.69
C GLU A 223 -3.68 4.45 19.49
N ASN A 224 -4.10 4.03 18.28
CA ASN A 224 -5.51 3.91 17.90
C ASN A 224 -5.70 2.75 16.91
N LEU A 225 -5.65 1.51 17.40
CA LEU A 225 -5.81 0.34 16.54
C LEU A 225 -7.13 0.31 15.77
N GLY A 226 -8.23 0.82 16.35
CA GLY A 226 -9.51 0.91 15.66
C GLY A 226 -9.41 1.72 14.37
N TYR A 227 -8.75 2.88 14.42
CA TYR A 227 -8.51 3.72 13.26
C TYR A 227 -7.74 3.01 12.14
N TYR A 228 -6.61 2.36 12.46
CA TYR A 228 -5.80 1.67 11.46
C TYR A 228 -6.54 0.48 10.83
N LEU A 229 -7.26 -0.30 11.66
CA LEU A 229 -8.02 -1.47 11.21
C LEU A 229 -9.23 -1.07 10.36
N ASP A 230 -9.94 -0.01 10.74
CA ASP A 230 -11.09 0.50 9.98
C ASP A 230 -10.67 1.04 8.62
N LEU A 231 -9.53 1.73 8.53
CA LEU A 231 -8.95 2.17 7.25
C LEU A 231 -8.54 0.97 6.38
N TYR A 232 -7.78 0.01 6.91
CA TYR A 232 -7.41 -1.20 6.16
C TYR A 232 -8.64 -2.00 5.69
N ASN A 233 -9.67 -2.10 6.52
CA ASN A 233 -10.94 -2.72 6.15
C ASN A 233 -11.65 -1.95 5.02
N THR A 234 -11.66 -0.62 5.10
CA THR A 234 -12.22 0.25 4.06
C THR A 234 -11.48 0.07 2.74
N TRP A 235 -10.14 0.11 2.75
CA TRP A 235 -9.33 -0.02 1.54
C TRP A 235 -9.47 -1.41 0.90
N SER A 236 -9.41 -2.47 1.71
CA SER A 236 -9.50 -3.85 1.21
C SER A 236 -10.89 -4.29 0.75
N SER A 237 -11.94 -3.63 1.24
CA SER A 237 -13.30 -3.79 0.72
C SER A 237 -13.59 -2.89 -0.49
N TYR A 238 -12.63 -2.07 -0.92
CA TYR A 238 -12.81 -1.03 -1.94
C TYR A 238 -13.94 -0.05 -1.59
N GLY A 239 -14.12 0.17 -0.29
CA GLY A 239 -15.09 1.10 0.28
C GLY A 239 -14.73 2.55 -0.02
N VAL A 240 -15.65 3.44 0.33
CA VAL A 240 -15.45 4.89 0.27
C VAL A 240 -14.88 5.32 1.60
N GLU A 241 -13.70 5.93 1.56
CA GLU A 241 -13.07 6.46 2.77
C GLU A 241 -13.48 7.90 3.03
N THR A 242 -13.51 8.72 1.98
CA THR A 242 -13.87 10.14 2.08
C THR A 242 -15.06 10.45 1.21
N GLU A 243 -16.09 11.04 1.80
CA GLU A 243 -17.23 11.59 1.07
C GLU A 243 -16.79 12.80 0.26
N GLY A 244 -16.96 12.74 -1.06
CA GLY A 244 -16.49 13.77 -1.98
C GLY A 244 -16.43 13.30 -3.42
N VAL A 245 -15.84 14.14 -4.27
CA VAL A 245 -15.60 13.86 -5.70
C VAL A 245 -14.16 14.18 -6.04
N ALA A 246 -13.45 13.25 -6.66
CA ALA A 246 -12.12 13.51 -7.24
C ALA A 246 -12.21 13.77 -8.75
N VAL A 247 -11.53 14.81 -9.22
CA VAL A 247 -11.49 15.20 -10.62
C VAL A 247 -10.06 15.01 -11.14
N PHE A 248 -9.87 14.04 -12.02
CA PHE A 248 -8.58 13.76 -12.63
C PHE A 248 -8.58 14.28 -14.06
N TYR A 249 -7.58 15.08 -14.42
CA TYR A 249 -7.53 15.64 -15.75
C TYR A 249 -6.13 15.59 -16.39
N THR A 250 -6.12 15.69 -17.71
CA THR A 250 -4.93 16.00 -18.50
C THR A 250 -5.28 17.11 -19.48
N SER A 251 -4.39 18.10 -19.67
CA SER A 251 -4.67 19.22 -20.57
C SER A 251 -3.44 19.67 -21.35
N VAL A 252 -3.53 19.61 -22.69
CA VAL A 252 -2.44 20.01 -23.60
C VAL A 252 -2.36 21.53 -23.75
N TYR A 253 -3.51 22.18 -23.96
CA TYR A 253 -3.60 23.62 -24.25
C TYR A 253 -4.43 24.41 -23.22
N GLY A 254 -4.75 23.82 -22.07
CA GLY A 254 -5.44 24.49 -20.96
C GLY A 254 -6.97 24.41 -20.98
N HIS A 255 -7.63 24.17 -22.11
CA HIS A 255 -9.10 24.14 -22.13
C HIS A 255 -9.74 22.97 -21.37
N THR A 256 -9.11 21.79 -21.34
CA THR A 256 -9.58 20.69 -20.48
C THR A 256 -9.37 21.00 -18.99
N LYS A 257 -8.28 21.70 -18.66
CA LYS A 257 -8.02 22.18 -17.30
C LYS A 257 -9.10 23.18 -16.86
N GLU A 258 -9.41 24.16 -17.72
CA GLU A 258 -10.49 25.13 -17.48
C GLU A 258 -11.84 24.44 -17.20
N ALA A 259 -12.16 23.39 -17.95
CA ALA A 259 -13.38 22.60 -17.72
C ALA A 259 -13.35 21.80 -16.40
N ALA A 260 -12.22 21.20 -16.05
CA ALA A 260 -12.04 20.48 -14.80
C ALA A 260 -12.12 21.40 -13.57
N GLU A 261 -11.49 22.58 -13.64
CA GLU A 261 -11.55 23.61 -12.59
C GLU A 261 -12.96 24.18 -12.47
N TYR A 262 -13.66 24.39 -13.59
CA TYR A 262 -15.06 24.83 -13.57
C TYR A 262 -15.98 23.78 -12.95
N LEU A 263 -15.80 22.48 -13.26
CA LEU A 263 -16.52 21.40 -12.59
C LEU A 263 -16.26 21.40 -11.08
N ALA A 264 -14.99 21.52 -10.68
CA ALA A 264 -14.61 21.55 -9.28
C ALA A 264 -15.27 22.71 -8.52
N GLN A 265 -15.29 23.91 -9.12
CA GLN A 265 -16.01 25.05 -8.59
C GLN A 265 -17.50 24.75 -8.43
N LYS A 266 -18.14 24.12 -9.41
CA LYS A 266 -19.58 23.81 -9.35
C LYS A 266 -19.93 22.75 -8.31
N LEU A 267 -19.09 21.74 -8.15
CA LEU A 267 -19.22 20.77 -7.06
C LEU A 267 -19.18 21.48 -5.70
N GLN A 268 -18.24 22.41 -5.50
CA GLN A 268 -18.15 23.21 -4.26
C GLN A 268 -19.38 24.10 -4.05
N GLU A 269 -19.82 24.83 -5.07
CA GLU A 269 -21.03 25.68 -5.01
C GLU A 269 -22.30 24.89 -4.67
N LEU A 270 -22.37 23.63 -5.12
CA LEU A 270 -23.48 22.72 -4.84
C LEU A 270 -23.34 21.97 -3.49
N GLY A 271 -22.29 22.26 -2.71
CA GLY A 271 -22.12 21.73 -1.35
C GLY A 271 -21.40 20.39 -1.26
N CYS A 272 -20.56 20.03 -2.24
CA CYS A 272 -19.70 18.85 -2.15
C CYS A 272 -18.82 18.92 -0.89
N PRO A 273 -18.79 17.90 -0.01
CA PRO A 273 -18.00 17.95 1.22
C PRO A 273 -16.49 18.10 0.98
N LYS A 274 -15.99 17.46 -0.08
CA LYS A 274 -14.60 17.51 -0.51
C LYS A 274 -14.52 17.37 -2.03
N VAL A 275 -13.73 18.25 -2.64
CA VAL A 275 -13.37 18.16 -4.06
C VAL A 275 -11.86 18.05 -4.16
N ALA A 276 -11.37 16.92 -4.65
CA ALA A 276 -9.96 16.74 -4.99
C ALA A 276 -9.78 16.96 -6.50
N VAL A 277 -8.68 17.58 -6.90
CA VAL A 277 -8.39 17.86 -8.31
C VAL A 277 -6.93 17.53 -8.57
N SER A 278 -6.67 16.67 -9.55
CA SER A 278 -5.31 16.25 -9.91
C SER A 278 -5.05 16.39 -11.40
N ASP A 279 -3.92 16.98 -11.73
CA ASP A 279 -3.35 17.03 -13.07
C ASP A 279 -2.42 15.82 -13.27
N LEU A 280 -2.92 14.79 -13.95
CA LEU A 280 -2.20 13.52 -14.11
C LEU A 280 -0.87 13.64 -14.88
N ALA A 281 -0.62 14.77 -15.54
CA ALA A 281 0.64 15.04 -16.24
C ALA A 281 1.68 15.76 -15.38
N ARG A 282 1.35 16.13 -14.14
CA ARG A 282 2.19 16.97 -13.26
C ARG A 282 2.25 16.47 -11.83
N ASP A 283 1.14 15.98 -11.31
CA ASP A 283 1.03 15.48 -9.93
C ASP A 283 1.52 14.04 -9.84
N ASP A 284 1.80 13.57 -8.62
CA ASP A 284 2.24 12.20 -8.38
C ASP A 284 1.14 11.20 -8.79
N MET A 285 1.50 10.28 -9.70
CA MET A 285 0.56 9.29 -10.23
C MET A 285 0.07 8.31 -9.16
N ALA A 286 0.92 7.93 -8.21
CA ALA A 286 0.54 7.03 -7.12
C ALA A 286 -0.41 7.73 -6.13
N GLU A 287 -0.20 9.02 -5.87
CA GLU A 287 -1.17 9.86 -5.12
C GLU A 287 -2.52 9.97 -5.85
N ALA A 288 -2.50 10.25 -7.16
CA ALA A 288 -3.75 10.29 -7.92
C ALA A 288 -4.49 8.95 -7.88
N VAL A 289 -3.75 7.83 -7.99
CA VAL A 289 -4.30 6.47 -7.92
C VAL A 289 -4.93 6.22 -6.55
N GLU A 290 -4.25 6.54 -5.45
CA GLU A 290 -4.84 6.34 -4.12
C GLU A 290 -6.09 7.19 -3.89
N ASP A 291 -6.12 8.43 -4.38
CA ASP A 291 -7.28 9.30 -4.27
C ASP A 291 -8.48 8.73 -5.06
N ALA A 292 -8.25 8.09 -6.21
CA ALA A 292 -9.31 7.41 -6.95
C ALA A 292 -9.99 6.31 -6.12
N PHE A 293 -9.21 5.61 -5.28
CA PHE A 293 -9.75 4.63 -4.34
C PHE A 293 -10.34 5.27 -3.08
N ARG A 294 -9.88 6.45 -2.66
CA ARG A 294 -10.38 7.17 -1.50
C ARG A 294 -11.84 7.63 -1.65
N TYR A 295 -12.20 8.12 -2.84
CA TYR A 295 -13.55 8.67 -3.11
C TYR A 295 -14.45 7.66 -3.82
N GLY A 296 -15.76 7.70 -3.49
CA GLY A 296 -16.77 6.87 -4.19
C GLY A 296 -17.13 7.36 -5.59
N LYS A 297 -16.73 8.59 -5.92
CA LYS A 297 -17.15 9.29 -7.12
C LYS A 297 -15.95 10.00 -7.75
N ILE A 298 -15.71 9.77 -9.03
CA ILE A 298 -14.60 10.37 -9.76
C ILE A 298 -15.06 10.95 -11.10
N VAL A 299 -14.38 11.97 -11.60
CA VAL A 299 -14.56 12.49 -12.97
C VAL A 299 -13.23 12.47 -13.70
N LEU A 300 -13.25 11.92 -14.92
CA LEU A 300 -12.08 11.85 -15.79
C LEU A 300 -12.23 12.85 -16.94
N ALA A 301 -11.28 13.78 -17.06
CA ALA A 301 -11.29 14.84 -18.06
C ALA A 301 -10.02 14.79 -18.93
N THR A 302 -10.15 14.44 -20.21
CA THR A 302 -8.97 14.33 -21.10
C THR A 302 -9.26 14.78 -22.52
N THR A 303 -8.19 15.05 -23.25
CA THR A 303 -8.27 15.28 -24.69
C THR A 303 -8.22 13.96 -25.44
N THR A 304 -8.90 13.92 -26.58
CA THR A 304 -8.60 12.93 -27.61
C THR A 304 -7.18 13.17 -28.12
N TYR A 305 -6.36 12.11 -28.12
CA TYR A 305 -4.98 12.14 -28.55
C TYR A 305 -4.71 10.91 -29.44
N ASN A 306 -4.36 11.13 -30.70
CA ASN A 306 -4.15 10.06 -31.70
C ASN A 306 -5.32 9.07 -31.84
N ALA A 307 -6.56 9.57 -31.81
CA ALA A 307 -7.80 8.76 -31.77
C ALA A 307 -7.92 7.81 -30.55
N ASP A 308 -7.09 8.04 -29.53
CA ASP A 308 -7.10 7.41 -28.21
C ASP A 308 -7.24 8.54 -27.16
N ILE A 309 -6.95 8.26 -25.88
CA ILE A 309 -6.85 9.25 -24.79
C ILE A 309 -5.40 9.69 -24.56
N PHE A 310 -5.20 10.77 -23.81
CA PHE A 310 -3.86 11.25 -23.48
C PHE A 310 -3.07 10.21 -22.66
N PRO A 311 -1.75 10.03 -22.90
CA PRO A 311 -0.97 8.94 -22.29
C PRO A 311 -1.08 8.82 -20.76
N PHE A 312 -0.96 9.92 -20.02
CA PHE A 312 -1.08 9.89 -18.55
C PHE A 312 -2.48 9.52 -18.06
N MET A 313 -3.55 9.86 -18.79
CA MET A 313 -4.90 9.39 -18.46
C MET A 313 -5.04 7.87 -18.71
N LYS A 314 -4.36 7.37 -19.74
CA LYS A 314 -4.35 5.94 -20.06
C LYS A 314 -3.64 5.14 -18.96
N GLU A 315 -2.42 5.56 -18.62
CA GLU A 315 -1.62 4.99 -17.54
C GLU A 315 -2.37 4.99 -16.21
N PHE A 316 -3.01 6.11 -15.87
CA PHE A 316 -3.86 6.21 -14.70
C PHE A 316 -4.97 5.14 -14.68
N ILE A 317 -5.76 5.00 -15.75
CA ILE A 317 -6.83 3.99 -15.82
C ILE A 317 -6.25 2.56 -15.79
N GLU A 318 -5.10 2.32 -16.41
CA GLU A 318 -4.40 1.03 -16.34
C GLU A 318 -4.02 0.70 -14.90
N HIS A 319 -3.48 1.66 -14.14
CA HIS A 319 -3.18 1.49 -12.71
C HIS A 319 -4.41 1.19 -11.85
N LEU A 320 -5.56 1.80 -12.15
CA LEU A 320 -6.82 1.49 -11.46
C LEU A 320 -7.27 0.05 -11.76
N THR A 321 -7.33 -0.30 -13.05
CA THR A 321 -7.88 -1.59 -13.48
C THR A 321 -7.01 -2.77 -13.06
N GLU A 322 -5.68 -2.64 -13.03
CA GLU A 322 -4.79 -3.71 -12.55
C GLU A 322 -4.94 -3.98 -11.04
N ARG A 323 -5.46 -3.00 -10.30
CA ARG A 323 -5.75 -3.05 -8.85
C ARG A 323 -7.22 -3.37 -8.54
N ASN A 324 -7.96 -3.88 -9.53
CA ASN A 324 -9.35 -4.32 -9.35
C ASN A 324 -10.27 -3.17 -8.86
N PHE A 325 -10.09 -1.97 -9.44
CA PHE A 325 -10.97 -0.81 -9.20
C PHE A 325 -12.45 -1.16 -9.42
N GLN A 326 -13.29 -0.79 -8.46
CA GLN A 326 -14.71 -1.18 -8.41
C GLN A 326 -15.50 -0.32 -7.41
N ASN A 327 -16.83 -0.43 -7.43
CA ASN A 327 -17.76 0.28 -6.53
C ASN A 327 -17.66 1.82 -6.67
N ARG A 328 -17.72 2.34 -7.90
CA ARG A 328 -17.49 3.77 -8.18
C ARG A 328 -18.57 4.35 -9.08
N LYS A 329 -18.86 5.65 -8.92
CA LYS A 329 -19.56 6.44 -9.92
C LYS A 329 -18.55 7.27 -10.71
N ILE A 330 -18.60 7.22 -12.03
CA ILE A 330 -17.60 7.83 -12.92
C ILE A 330 -18.27 8.79 -13.90
N GLY A 331 -17.85 10.05 -13.91
CA GLY A 331 -18.20 11.05 -14.92
C GLY A 331 -17.10 11.24 -15.95
N PHE A 332 -17.46 11.73 -17.15
CA PHE A 332 -16.51 11.97 -18.23
C PHE A 332 -16.63 13.38 -18.81
N ILE A 333 -15.48 14.01 -19.04
CA ILE A 333 -15.35 15.20 -19.87
C ILE A 333 -14.37 14.89 -21.01
N GLU A 334 -14.84 14.92 -22.25
CA GLU A 334 -13.97 14.80 -23.42
C GLU A 334 -13.72 16.15 -24.07
N ASN A 335 -12.48 16.36 -24.54
CA ASN A 335 -12.11 17.47 -25.41
C ASN A 335 -11.50 16.94 -26.71
N GLY A 336 -11.81 17.57 -27.85
CA GLY A 336 -11.14 17.33 -29.13
C GLY A 336 -11.62 18.32 -30.20
N SER A 337 -10.97 18.38 -31.37
CA SER A 337 -11.28 19.43 -32.35
C SER A 337 -12.13 18.99 -33.54
N TRP A 338 -11.97 17.77 -34.05
CA TRP A 338 -12.68 17.29 -35.26
C TRP A 338 -13.27 15.88 -35.13
N ALA A 339 -12.75 15.04 -34.23
CA ALA A 339 -13.28 13.71 -33.96
C ALA A 339 -13.02 13.29 -32.50
N PRO A 340 -13.69 13.90 -31.51
CA PRO A 340 -13.53 13.48 -30.11
C PRO A 340 -14.01 12.04 -29.91
N THR A 341 -13.21 11.24 -29.21
CA THR A 341 -13.53 9.84 -28.85
C THR A 341 -13.06 9.49 -27.43
N ALA A 342 -12.54 10.46 -26.68
CA ALA A 342 -11.91 10.21 -25.39
C ALA A 342 -12.89 9.62 -24.37
N ALA A 343 -14.14 10.10 -24.30
CA ALA A 343 -15.14 9.56 -23.37
C ALA A 343 -15.42 8.07 -23.66
N LYS A 344 -15.58 7.73 -24.95
CA LYS A 344 -15.79 6.34 -25.39
C LYS A 344 -14.63 5.44 -25.00
N VAL A 345 -13.39 5.90 -25.18
CA VAL A 345 -12.19 5.13 -24.84
C VAL A 345 -12.09 4.91 -23.33
N MET A 346 -12.21 5.97 -22.51
CA MET A 346 -12.16 5.85 -21.05
C MET A 346 -13.24 4.89 -20.53
N LYS A 347 -14.47 5.03 -21.05
CA LYS A 347 -15.57 4.12 -20.72
C LYS A 347 -15.24 2.67 -21.04
N GLY A 348 -14.74 2.39 -22.25
CA GLY A 348 -14.35 1.04 -22.66
C GLY A 348 -13.26 0.42 -21.78
N MET A 349 -12.31 1.22 -21.29
CA MET A 349 -11.28 0.75 -20.37
C MET A 349 -11.83 0.39 -18.98
N LEU A 350 -12.94 1.02 -18.57
CA LEU A 350 -13.56 0.86 -17.24
C LEU A 350 -14.80 -0.05 -17.23
N GLU A 351 -15.28 -0.51 -18.38
CA GLU A 351 -16.46 -1.38 -18.50
C GLU A 351 -16.31 -2.72 -17.75
N GLY A 352 -15.07 -3.18 -17.53
CA GLY A 352 -14.78 -4.39 -16.76
C GLY A 352 -14.80 -4.20 -15.24
N CYS A 353 -14.87 -2.96 -14.74
CA CYS A 353 -14.87 -2.67 -13.32
C CYS A 353 -16.21 -3.06 -12.67
N LYS A 354 -16.15 -3.80 -11.57
CA LYS A 354 -17.35 -4.30 -10.87
C LYS A 354 -18.09 -3.17 -10.18
N ASN A 355 -19.43 -3.26 -10.18
CA ASN A 355 -20.31 -2.31 -9.46
C ASN A 355 -19.99 -0.83 -9.78
N THR A 356 -19.54 -0.55 -11.00
CA THR A 356 -19.23 0.80 -11.46
C THR A 356 -20.40 1.34 -12.27
N ALA A 357 -20.83 2.55 -11.96
CA ALA A 357 -21.86 3.28 -12.69
C ALA A 357 -21.23 4.48 -13.40
N PHE A 358 -21.74 4.78 -14.60
CA PHE A 358 -21.33 5.97 -15.35
C PHE A 358 -22.38 7.06 -15.20
N ALA A 359 -21.95 8.32 -15.12
CA ALA A 359 -22.84 9.48 -15.23
C ALA A 359 -23.58 9.45 -16.57
N GLU A 360 -24.81 9.99 -16.60
CA GLU A 360 -25.62 10.06 -17.81
C GLU A 360 -25.18 11.24 -18.69
N THR A 361 -24.76 12.34 -18.06
CA THR A 361 -24.25 13.50 -18.77
C THR A 361 -22.83 13.28 -19.28
N GLU A 362 -22.68 13.23 -20.61
CA GLU A 362 -21.38 13.26 -21.29
C GLU A 362 -21.06 14.70 -21.72
N VAL A 363 -19.99 15.28 -21.18
CA VAL A 363 -19.55 16.64 -21.56
C VAL A 363 -18.60 16.54 -22.75
N LYS A 364 -18.97 17.16 -23.87
CA LYS A 364 -18.18 17.18 -25.10
C LYS A 364 -17.73 18.58 -25.49
N ILE A 365 -16.45 18.85 -25.33
CA ILE A 365 -15.83 20.14 -25.65
C ILE A 365 -15.17 20.07 -27.03
N LEU A 366 -15.47 21.05 -27.88
CA LEU A 366 -14.83 21.20 -29.20
C LEU A 366 -13.74 22.27 -29.15
N SER A 367 -12.53 21.86 -28.79
CA SER A 367 -11.35 22.71 -28.53
C SER A 367 -11.47 23.59 -27.29
N ALA A 368 -12.40 24.55 -27.27
CA ALA A 368 -12.60 25.50 -26.18
C ALA A 368 -14.01 25.40 -25.59
N MET A 369 -14.15 25.72 -24.29
CA MET A 369 -15.42 25.63 -23.58
C MET A 369 -16.41 26.70 -24.06
N THR A 370 -17.67 26.30 -24.22
CA THR A 370 -18.80 27.18 -24.57
C THR A 370 -19.80 27.29 -23.41
N GLU A 371 -20.77 28.20 -23.51
CA GLU A 371 -21.87 28.27 -22.53
C GLU A 371 -22.72 27.00 -22.49
N GLU A 372 -22.87 26.29 -23.61
CA GLU A 372 -23.51 24.97 -23.63
C GLU A 372 -22.71 23.95 -22.83
N ASN A 373 -21.38 23.95 -22.98
CA ASN A 373 -20.52 23.06 -22.21
C ASN A 373 -20.56 23.38 -20.72
N LYS A 374 -20.64 24.66 -20.33
CA LYS A 374 -20.82 25.04 -18.93
C LYS A 374 -22.11 24.46 -18.35
N ALA A 375 -23.23 24.56 -19.07
CA ALA A 375 -24.49 23.95 -18.64
C ALA A 375 -24.40 22.42 -18.50
N GLN A 376 -23.70 21.74 -19.41
CA GLN A 376 -23.42 20.30 -19.31
C GLN A 376 -22.56 19.98 -18.08
N ILE A 377 -21.52 20.77 -17.80
CA ILE A 377 -20.65 20.58 -16.63
C ILE A 377 -21.44 20.79 -15.33
N GLU A 378 -22.34 21.78 -15.28
CA GLU A 378 -23.22 21.99 -14.12
C GLU A 378 -24.18 20.81 -13.92
N GLN A 379 -24.71 20.25 -15.00
CA GLN A 379 -25.55 19.05 -14.92
C GLN A 379 -24.75 17.83 -14.44
N LEU A 380 -23.53 17.63 -14.97
CA LEU A 380 -22.62 16.59 -14.49
C LEU A 380 -22.31 16.78 -13.00
N ALA A 381 -22.04 18.01 -12.55
CA ALA A 381 -21.80 18.30 -11.13
C ALA A 381 -22.98 17.86 -10.25
N ARG A 382 -24.22 18.10 -10.70
CA ARG A 382 -25.44 17.66 -9.99
C ARG A 382 -25.58 16.14 -9.95
N GLU A 383 -25.20 15.44 -11.03
CA GLU A 383 -25.22 13.98 -11.05
C GLU A 383 -24.14 13.37 -10.14
N MET A 384 -23.01 14.05 -9.97
CA MET A 384 -21.90 13.58 -9.15
C MET A 384 -22.09 13.88 -7.65
N LEU A 385 -23.16 14.59 -7.26
CA LEU A 385 -23.58 14.74 -5.87
C LEU A 385 -24.72 13.76 -5.56
#